data_AF-S6HIL9-F1
#
_entry.id   AF-S6HIL9-F1
#
_cell.length_a   1.000
_cell.length_b   1.000
_cell.length_c   1.000
_cell.angle_alpha   90.00
_cell.angle_beta   90.00
_cell.angle_gamma   90.00
#
_symmetry.space_group_name_H-M   'P 1'
#
loop_
_entity.id
_entity.type
_entity.pdbx_description
1 polymer ?
#
loop_
_entity_poly.entity_id
_entity_poly.type
_entity_poly.pdbx_seq_one_letter_code
_entity_poly.pdbx_strand_id
1 'polypeptide(L)'
;MSINLGGAEMSVYDAKVVWERKPQELYTDSKYSRAHQWQFDGGAVVDASASPQIVPLPYSVAANVDPEEAFVASLVVFFRGGSQEKIPSG
;
A
#
# COMPACT_ATOMS: atom_id res chain seq x y z
N MET A 1 2.30 -45.21 -8.00
CA MET A 1 1.11 -44.39 -8.29
C MET A 1 1.35 -43.04 -7.67
N SER A 2 1.79 -42.07 -8.48
CA SER A 2 2.15 -40.73 -8.00
C SER A 2 1.06 -39.77 -8.43
N ILE A 3 0.36 -39.21 -7.45
CA ILE A 3 -0.67 -38.19 -7.66
C ILE A 3 0.02 -36.84 -7.76
N ASN A 4 0.11 -36.32 -9.00
CA ASN A 4 0.43 -34.91 -9.24
C ASN A 4 -0.80 -34.08 -8.85
N LEU A 5 -0.74 -33.47 -7.67
CA LEU A 5 -1.68 -32.42 -7.29
C LEU A 5 -1.22 -31.16 -8.01
N GLY A 6 -1.91 -30.81 -9.10
CA GLY A 6 -1.62 -29.64 -9.94
C GLY A 6 -1.35 -28.39 -9.10
N GLY A 7 -0.23 -27.72 -9.41
CA GLY A 7 0.30 -26.60 -8.65
C GLY A 7 -0.72 -25.48 -8.48
N ALA A 8 -1.00 -25.13 -7.23
CA ALA A 8 -1.39 -23.77 -6.93
C ALA A 8 -0.14 -22.91 -7.13
N GLU A 9 -0.09 -22.14 -8.22
CA GLU A 9 0.91 -21.07 -8.31
C GLU A 9 0.64 -20.07 -7.19
N MET A 10 1.65 -19.86 -6.33
CA MET A 10 1.60 -18.80 -5.34
C MET A 10 1.85 -17.47 -6.05
N SER A 11 0.84 -16.60 -6.11
CA SER A 11 1.03 -15.22 -6.54
C SER A 11 1.82 -14.46 -5.47
N VAL A 12 2.93 -13.85 -5.87
CA VAL A 12 3.74 -12.97 -5.02
C VAL A 12 3.37 -11.52 -5.36
N TYR A 13 3.10 -10.71 -4.34
CA TYR A 13 2.78 -9.29 -4.48
C TYR A 13 3.78 -8.47 -3.67
N ASP A 14 4.51 -7.60 -4.34
CA ASP A 14 5.57 -6.80 -3.74
C ASP A 14 5.29 -5.30 -3.91
N ALA A 15 5.65 -4.52 -2.90
CA ALA A 15 5.68 -3.06 -2.98
C ALA A 15 6.98 -2.55 -2.37
N LYS A 16 7.65 -1.63 -3.06
CA LYS A 16 8.90 -1.04 -2.57
C LYS A 16 8.60 0.30 -1.92
N VAL A 17 8.96 0.43 -0.66
CA VAL A 17 8.80 1.66 0.13
C VAL A 17 10.14 2.38 0.19
N VAL A 18 10.21 3.62 -0.30
CA VAL A 18 11.43 4.43 -0.35
C VAL A 18 11.22 5.73 0.42
N TRP A 19 11.99 5.89 1.49
CA TRP A 19 12.08 7.14 2.24
C TRP A 19 13.50 7.70 2.11
N GLU A 20 13.58 9.01 1.91
CA GLU A 20 14.85 9.72 1.78
C GLU A 20 14.92 10.87 2.78
N ARG A 21 15.99 10.89 3.58
CA ARG A 21 16.27 11.97 4.51
C ARG A 21 16.62 13.24 3.75
N LYS A 22 15.98 14.37 4.07
CA LYS A 22 16.38 15.66 3.49
C LYS A 22 17.70 16.14 4.10
N PRO A 23 18.54 16.88 3.35
CA PRO A 23 19.84 17.34 3.85
C PRO A 23 19.76 18.13 5.17
N GLN A 24 18.67 18.87 5.38
CA GLN A 24 18.44 19.72 6.55
C GLN A 24 17.83 18.99 7.75
N GLU A 25 17.47 17.72 7.63
CA GLU A 25 16.81 16.97 8.71
C GLU A 25 17.84 16.28 9.61
N LEU A 26 17.76 16.53 10.92
CA LEU A 26 18.69 15.95 11.89
C LEU A 26 18.48 14.45 12.11
N TYR A 27 17.29 13.91 11.76
CA TYR A 27 16.79 12.54 11.94
C TYR A 27 16.72 12.07 13.40
N THR A 28 17.78 12.27 14.18
CA THR A 28 17.92 11.88 15.59
C THR A 28 16.97 12.62 16.53
N ASP A 29 16.45 13.77 16.12
CA ASP A 29 15.48 14.55 16.88
C ASP A 29 14.03 14.10 16.65
N SER A 30 13.81 13.09 15.80
CA SER A 30 12.49 12.60 15.38
C SER A 30 11.61 13.65 14.67
N LYS A 31 12.19 14.78 14.21
CA LYS A 31 11.49 15.89 13.55
C LYS A 31 11.68 15.92 12.03
N TYR A 32 11.91 14.76 11.42
CA TYR A 32 12.03 14.60 9.97
C TYR A 32 10.67 14.44 9.28
N SER A 33 10.59 14.69 7.99
CA SER A 33 9.35 14.43 7.24
C SER A 33 9.11 12.92 7.09
N ARG A 34 7.85 12.52 7.22
CA ARG A 34 7.38 11.15 6.98
C ARG A 34 6.90 10.95 5.54
N ALA A 35 7.06 11.95 4.69
CA ALA A 35 6.84 11.82 3.26
C ALA A 35 7.80 10.78 2.66
N HIS A 36 7.24 9.84 1.92
CA HIS A 36 7.97 8.77 1.25
C HIS A 36 7.19 8.31 0.01
N GLN A 37 7.75 7.37 -0.74
CA GLN A 37 7.11 6.85 -1.95
C GLN A 37 6.89 5.35 -1.87
N TRP A 38 5.76 4.89 -2.40
CA TRP A 38 5.50 3.49 -2.71
C TRP A 38 5.68 3.28 -4.20
N GLN A 39 6.49 2.30 -4.58
CA GLN A 39 6.77 1.93 -5.96
C GLN A 39 6.25 0.51 -6.18
N PHE A 40 5.37 0.37 -7.17
CA PHE A 40 4.75 -0.89 -7.54
C PHE A 40 5.39 -1.47 -8.81
N ASP A 41 5.26 -2.78 -8.97
CA ASP A 41 5.81 -3.56 -10.10
C ASP A 41 5.35 -3.04 -11.49
N GLY A 42 4.11 -2.57 -11.60
CA GLY A 42 3.55 -1.95 -12.80
C GLY A 42 4.08 -0.54 -13.11
N GLY A 43 5.05 -0.04 -12.34
CA GLY A 43 5.66 1.28 -12.51
C GLY A 43 4.89 2.44 -11.87
N ALA A 44 3.77 2.17 -11.19
CA ALA A 44 3.05 3.18 -10.43
C ALA A 44 3.90 3.65 -9.22
N VAL A 45 3.92 4.97 -9.00
CA VAL A 45 4.56 5.59 -7.85
C VAL A 45 3.50 6.41 -7.11
N VAL A 46 3.34 6.14 -5.82
CA VAL A 46 2.37 6.82 -4.97
C VAL A 46 3.12 7.58 -3.89
N ASP A 47 2.85 8.88 -3.79
CA ASP A 47 3.34 9.70 -2.68
C ASP A 47 2.56 9.35 -1.42
N ALA A 48 3.29 8.95 -0.38
CA ALA A 48 2.76 8.45 0.88
C ALA A 48 3.31 9.23 2.07
N SER A 49 2.61 9.18 3.20
CA SER A 49 3.04 9.76 4.47
C SER A 49 2.45 8.98 5.65
N ALA A 50 3.02 9.15 6.84
CA ALA A 50 2.30 8.80 8.06
C ALA A 50 1.05 9.69 8.22
N SER A 51 -0.01 9.13 8.81
CA SER A 51 -1.26 9.84 9.07
C SER A 51 -1.04 11.04 10.01
N PRO A 52 -1.65 12.22 9.75
CA PRO A 52 -1.62 13.37 10.66
C PRO A 52 -2.15 13.07 12.07
N GLN A 53 -2.97 12.03 12.21
CA GLN A 53 -3.52 11.59 13.51
C GLN A 53 -2.48 10.87 14.37
N ILE A 54 -1.50 10.21 13.73
CA ILE A 54 -0.42 9.46 14.41
C ILE A 54 0.84 10.31 14.51
N VAL A 55 1.22 10.98 13.42
CA VAL A 55 2.37 11.89 13.36
C VAL A 55 1.86 13.30 13.04
N PRO A 56 1.97 14.26 13.97
CA PRO A 56 1.47 15.61 13.73
C PRO A 56 2.18 16.35 12.60
N LEU A 57 1.47 17.31 12.00
CA LEU A 57 2.08 18.32 11.13
C LEU A 57 3.14 19.12 11.93
N PRO A 58 4.25 19.55 11.29
CA PRO A 58 4.54 19.46 9.86
C PRO A 58 5.29 18.17 9.46
N TYR A 59 5.38 17.18 10.35
CA TYR A 59 6.18 15.98 10.10
C TYR A 59 5.44 14.96 9.22
N SER A 60 4.11 14.99 9.19
CA SER A 60 3.29 14.31 8.18
C SER A 60 2.94 15.24 7.02
N VAL A 61 2.49 14.65 5.91
CA VAL A 61 1.97 15.36 4.73
C VAL A 61 0.55 14.89 4.48
N ALA A 62 -0.44 15.70 4.89
CA ALA A 62 -1.86 15.34 4.83
C ALA A 62 -2.42 15.17 3.41
N ALA A 63 -1.70 15.62 2.38
CA ALA A 63 -2.07 15.42 0.97
C ALA A 63 -1.64 14.06 0.41
N ASN A 64 -0.75 13.35 1.10
CA ASN A 64 -0.24 12.06 0.68
C ASN A 64 -1.08 10.93 1.29
N VAL A 65 -1.11 9.77 0.62
CA VAL A 65 -1.82 8.59 1.12
C VAL A 65 -1.16 8.08 2.40
N ASP A 66 -1.97 7.78 3.42
CA ASP A 66 -1.49 7.09 4.61
C ASP A 66 -1.81 5.58 4.61
N PRO A 67 -1.07 4.77 5.40
CA PRO A 67 -1.30 3.32 5.44
C PRO A 67 -2.70 2.92 5.88
N GLU A 68 -3.32 3.67 6.79
CA GLU A 68 -4.67 3.39 7.29
C GLU A 68 -5.72 3.59 6.19
N GLU A 69 -5.64 4.69 5.43
CA GLU A 69 -6.48 4.95 4.25
C GLU A 69 -6.28 3.88 3.17
N ALA A 70 -5.02 3.53 2.87
CA ALA A 70 -4.69 2.49 1.89
C ALA A 70 -5.23 1.10 2.30
N PHE A 71 -5.16 0.78 3.60
CA PHE A 71 -5.72 -0.46 4.14
C PHE A 71 -7.24 -0.52 3.94
N VAL A 72 -7.97 0.53 4.31
CA VAL A 72 -9.43 0.60 4.09
C VAL A 72 -9.76 0.48 2.60
N ALA A 73 -9.02 1.17 1.73
CA ALA A 73 -9.21 1.11 0.29
C ALA A 73 -9.04 -0.33 -0.25
N SER A 74 -8.01 -1.05 0.20
CA SER A 74 -7.74 -2.43 -0.22
C SER A 74 -8.89 -3.39 0.08
N LEU A 75 -9.57 -3.23 1.22
CA LEU A 75 -10.70 -4.06 1.63
C LEU A 75 -11.94 -3.77 0.80
N VAL A 76 -12.23 -2.49 0.53
CA VAL A 76 -13.41 -2.09 -0.26
C VAL A 76 -13.32 -2.62 -1.69
N VAL A 77 -12.13 -2.59 -2.29
CA VAL A 77 -11.92 -3.12 -3.65
C VAL A 77 -12.15 -4.63 -3.70
N PHE A 78 -11.67 -5.37 -2.71
CA PHE A 78 -11.86 -6.83 -2.63
C PHE A 78 -13.35 -7.22 -2.64
N PHE A 79 -14.20 -6.51 -1.89
CA PHE A 79 -15.63 -6.83 -1.83
C PHE A 79 -16.40 -6.52 -3.11
N ARG A 80 -15.93 -5.60 -3.96
CA ARG A 80 -16.58 -5.30 -5.26
C ARG A 80 -16.28 -6.33 -6.34
N GLY A 81 -15.21 -7.13 -6.19
CA GLY A 81 -14.85 -8.21 -7.12
C GLY A 81 -15.65 -9.51 -6.94
N GLY A 82 -16.42 -9.65 -5.85
CA GLY A 82 -17.12 -10.88 -5.48
C GLY A 82 -18.51 -11.11 -6.09
N SER A 83 -19.07 -10.15 -6.85
CA SER A 83 -20.37 -10.33 -7.53
C SER A 83 -20.17 -10.68 -9.01
N GLN A 84 -19.83 -11.94 -9.29
CA GLN A 84 -20.20 -12.58 -10.55
C GLN A 84 -21.26 -13.63 -10.23
N GLU A 85 -22.46 -13.15 -9.86
CA GLU A 85 -23.63 -14.01 -9.74
C GLU A 85 -23.98 -14.48 -11.15
N LYS A 86 -23.62 -15.73 -11.48
CA LYS A 86 -24.06 -16.38 -12.71
C LYS A 86 -25.58 -16.45 -12.70
N ILE A 87 -26.22 -15.57 -13.46
CA ILE A 87 -27.63 -15.71 -13.83
C ILE A 87 -27.76 -17.03 -14.61
N PRO A 88 -28.52 -18.03 -14.14
CA PRO A 88 -28.69 -19.26 -14.89
C PRO A 88 -29.55 -18.97 -16.13
N SER A 89 -28.98 -19.23 -17.30
CA SER A 89 -29.69 -19.20 -18.57
C SER A 89 -30.54 -20.47 -18.69
N GLY A 90 -31.87 -20.29 -18.77
CA GLY A 90 -32.80 -21.21 -19.44
C GLY A 90 -33.09 -22.53 -18.74
#